data_AF-A0A1Q4D4B4-F1
#
_entry.id   AF-A0A1Q4D4B4-F1
#
_cell.length_a   1.000
_cell.length_b   1.000
_cell.length_c   1.000
_cell.angle_alpha   90.00
_cell.angle_beta   90.00
_cell.angle_gamma   90.00
#
_symmetry.space_group_name_H-M   'P 1'
#
loop_
_entity.id
_entity.type
_entity.pdbx_description
1 polymer ?
#
loop_
_entity_poly.entity_id
_entity_poly.type
_entity_poly.pdbx_seq_one_letter_code
_entity_poly.pdbx_strand_id
1 'polypeptide(L)'
;MADEQVFTVTGAKAVRAERVSMVEAGLLERQHLQEWIKEYPDMLGEDVLIVTEEFDRWATSSGAATADRLDLLGLDRTGRLVVAELKRHRAPDSVLVQALNYTAMASRFTLDDLIEAHGRFRDDEATAEMILDDLREWAPNVSDESLGPPRMVLVAEDFSPVLTNTTMFLIESGVDLRLIRIGLYRIDDAILAMTSSQVLPVPQAEEFMIRPRSAGATQRATRSTATRQASVAERLVGAQTFADGQRIRLSVPANVGEDRGTIEHWLSEQPERAHVRWRLDPKEPLEWAIDGSTWGLRSLIRHIVVAATGEQPRTALWGPNWFLGPDGRPLNKIADDIDTSLAATRESD
;
A
#
# COMPACT_ATOMS: atom_id res chain seq x y z
N MET A 1 19.00 -0.09 -18.11
CA MET A 1 17.54 0.07 -17.94
C MET A 1 17.10 1.22 -18.81
N ALA A 2 15.97 1.09 -19.51
CA ALA A 2 15.49 2.13 -20.41
C ALA A 2 15.16 3.39 -19.61
N ASP A 3 15.64 4.55 -20.07
CA ASP A 3 15.19 5.84 -19.57
C ASP A 3 13.71 6.00 -19.91
N GLU A 4 12.89 6.20 -18.88
CA GLU A 4 11.49 6.53 -19.04
C GLU A 4 11.36 7.85 -19.83
N GLN A 5 10.36 7.91 -20.70
CA GLN A 5 10.06 9.11 -21.46
C GLN A 5 8.65 9.56 -21.15
N VAL A 6 8.54 10.75 -20.58
CA VAL A 6 7.26 11.39 -20.26
C VAL A 6 6.97 12.46 -21.31
N PHE A 7 5.74 12.49 -21.80
CA PHE A 7 5.28 13.45 -22.80
C PHE A 7 3.95 14.08 -22.36
N THR A 8 3.78 15.37 -22.65
CA THR A 8 2.48 16.03 -22.65
C THR A 8 1.88 15.90 -24.05
N VAL A 9 0.59 15.54 -24.15
CA VAL A 9 -0.06 15.24 -25.43
C VAL A 9 -1.30 16.12 -25.62
N THR A 10 -1.43 16.73 -26.80
CA THR A 10 -2.62 17.49 -27.20
C THR A 10 -2.98 17.14 -28.64
N GLY A 11 -4.06 16.37 -28.81
CA GLY A 11 -4.43 15.82 -30.11
C GLY A 11 -3.31 14.93 -30.68
N ALA A 12 -2.80 15.28 -31.86
CA ALA A 12 -1.70 14.57 -32.52
C ALA A 12 -0.29 15.10 -32.17
N LYS A 13 -0.19 16.12 -31.29
CA LYS A 13 1.10 16.70 -30.88
C LYS A 13 1.53 16.13 -29.53
N ALA A 14 2.80 15.73 -29.43
CA ALA A 14 3.44 15.34 -28.18
C ALA A 14 4.66 16.22 -27.94
N VAL A 15 4.81 16.73 -26.71
CA VAL A 15 5.97 17.49 -26.25
C VAL A 15 6.63 16.71 -25.13
N ARG A 16 7.94 16.52 -25.21
CA ARG A 16 8.68 15.79 -24.19
C ARG A 16 8.76 16.63 -22.92
N ALA A 17 8.41 16.04 -21.78
CA ALA A 17 8.59 16.68 -20.48
C ALA A 17 10.08 16.71 -20.11
N GLU A 18 10.52 17.79 -19.47
CA GLU A 18 11.91 17.95 -19.04
C GLU A 18 12.12 17.18 -17.72
N ARG A 19 13.11 16.30 -17.65
CA ARG A 19 13.47 15.64 -16.38
C ARG A 19 14.16 16.65 -15.47
N VAL A 20 13.70 16.74 -14.22
CA VAL A 20 14.28 17.62 -13.18
C VAL A 20 14.51 16.77 -11.94
N SER A 21 15.59 17.02 -11.19
CA SER A 21 15.78 16.37 -9.89
C SER A 21 14.92 17.01 -8.79
N MET A 22 14.60 16.25 -7.75
CA MET A 22 13.96 16.77 -6.55
C MET A 22 14.77 17.90 -5.93
N VAL A 23 16.11 17.82 -5.98
CA VAL A 23 16.99 18.88 -5.49
C VAL A 23 16.82 20.18 -6.26
N GLU A 24 16.80 20.12 -7.59
CA GLU A 24 16.58 21.30 -8.45
C GLU A 24 15.17 21.89 -8.28
N ALA A 25 14.19 21.04 -8.00
CA ALA A 25 12.82 21.45 -7.70
C ALA A 25 12.61 21.93 -6.25
N GLY A 26 13.65 21.94 -5.40
CA GLY A 26 13.56 22.37 -4.00
C GLY A 26 12.85 21.38 -3.08
N LEU A 27 12.63 20.15 -3.53
CA LEU A 27 11.92 19.11 -2.81
C LEU A 27 12.86 18.37 -1.84
N LEU A 28 12.41 18.27 -0.60
CA LEU A 28 13.09 17.57 0.49
C LEU A 28 12.53 16.14 0.69
N GLU A 29 13.39 15.25 1.19
CA GLU A 29 13.07 13.83 1.44
C GLU A 29 11.92 13.66 2.42
N ARG A 30 12.05 14.20 3.65
CA ARG A 30 11.01 14.11 4.68
C ARG A 30 9.77 14.92 4.37
N GLN A 31 9.94 16.17 3.96
CA GLN A 31 8.81 17.09 3.81
C GLN A 31 7.97 16.81 2.55
N HIS A 32 8.48 16.03 1.59
CA HIS A 32 7.77 15.78 0.34
C HIS A 32 7.76 14.29 -0.02
N LEU A 33 8.90 13.65 -0.26
CA LEU A 33 8.92 12.25 -0.72
C LEU A 33 8.23 11.31 0.27
N GLN A 34 8.54 11.43 1.56
CA GLN A 34 7.93 10.63 2.61
C GLN A 34 6.44 10.89 2.74
N GLU A 35 6.01 12.16 2.72
CA GLU A 35 4.59 12.52 2.77
C GLU A 35 3.82 11.96 1.57
N TRP A 36 4.39 12.01 0.36
CA TRP A 36 3.77 11.42 -0.82
C TRP A 36 3.64 9.90 -0.69
N ILE A 37 4.65 9.22 -0.14
CA ILE A 37 4.57 7.77 0.09
C ILE A 37 3.56 7.43 1.19
N LYS A 38 3.45 8.26 2.23
CA LYS A 38 2.40 8.09 3.26
C LYS A 38 1.01 8.25 2.66
N GLU A 39 0.85 9.20 1.75
CA GLU A 39 -0.39 9.42 1.02
C GLU A 39 -0.66 8.31 -0.02
N TYR A 40 0.38 7.79 -0.67
CA TYR A 40 0.31 6.73 -1.69
C TYR A 40 1.23 5.54 -1.34
N PRO A 41 0.90 4.72 -0.32
CA PRO A 41 1.76 3.64 0.15
C PRO A 41 1.94 2.50 -0.86
N ASP A 42 1.11 2.46 -1.90
CA ASP A 42 1.25 1.55 -3.04
C ASP A 42 2.58 1.75 -3.79
N MET A 43 3.22 2.92 -3.63
CA MET A 43 4.60 3.14 -4.08
C MET A 43 5.62 2.17 -3.43
N LEU A 44 5.33 1.63 -2.24
CA LEU A 44 6.18 0.64 -1.55
C LEU A 44 5.87 -0.81 -1.96
N GLY A 45 4.84 -1.00 -2.78
CA GLY A 45 4.27 -2.29 -3.13
C GLY A 45 2.76 -2.30 -2.91
N GLU A 46 2.07 -3.20 -3.58
CA GLU A 46 0.61 -3.32 -3.47
C GLU A 46 0.20 -3.58 -2.01
N ASP A 47 -0.87 -2.89 -1.60
CA ASP A 47 -1.47 -3.03 -0.28
C ASP A 47 -0.47 -2.96 0.87
N VAL A 48 0.05 -1.77 1.11
CA VAL A 48 0.80 -1.42 2.33
C VAL A 48 -0.04 -0.46 3.19
N LEU A 49 -0.03 -0.68 4.50
CA LEU A 49 -0.44 0.27 5.52
C LEU A 49 0.82 0.87 6.15
N ILE A 50 0.92 2.19 6.27
CA ILE A 50 1.99 2.81 7.06
C ILE A 50 1.67 2.65 8.55
N VAL A 51 2.61 2.02 9.25
CA VAL A 51 2.51 1.74 10.68
C VAL A 51 3.07 2.92 11.46
N THR A 52 4.26 3.38 11.09
CA THR A 52 4.96 4.49 11.74
C THR A 52 5.99 5.09 10.80
N GLU A 53 6.50 6.25 11.16
CA GLU A 53 7.56 6.97 10.44
C GLU A 53 8.67 7.38 11.41
N GLU A 54 9.88 7.57 10.89
CA GLU A 54 11.02 8.10 11.64
C GLU A 54 11.30 7.32 12.96
N PHE A 55 11.14 6.00 12.92
CA PHE A 55 11.22 5.15 14.11
C PHE A 55 12.66 5.03 14.62
N ASP A 56 12.90 5.54 15.82
CA ASP A 56 14.22 5.67 16.47
C ASP A 56 14.33 4.96 17.83
N ARG A 57 13.31 4.20 18.23
CA ARG A 57 13.20 3.57 19.57
C ARG A 57 13.89 2.21 19.66
N TRP A 58 15.04 2.11 19.01
CA TRP A 58 15.85 0.92 19.03
C TRP A 58 16.69 0.90 20.31
N ALA A 59 16.65 -0.22 21.03
CA ALA A 59 17.44 -0.42 22.24
C ALA A 59 18.29 -1.69 22.12
N THR A 60 19.52 -1.63 22.63
CA THR A 60 20.33 -2.84 22.83
C THR A 60 19.74 -3.70 23.95
N SER A 61 20.24 -4.93 24.11
CA SER A 61 19.87 -5.79 25.24
C SER A 61 20.18 -5.19 26.62
N SER A 62 21.04 -4.17 26.70
CA SER A 62 21.31 -3.40 27.92
C SER A 62 20.39 -2.20 28.12
N GLY A 63 19.40 -1.99 27.23
CA GLY A 63 18.50 -0.84 27.24
C GLY A 63 19.12 0.46 26.72
N ALA A 64 20.31 0.42 26.09
CA ALA A 64 20.92 1.63 25.54
C ALA A 64 20.27 1.97 24.20
N ALA A 65 19.77 3.19 24.06
CA ALA A 65 19.20 3.69 22.81
C ALA A 65 20.27 3.76 21.71
N THR A 66 19.90 3.42 20.48
CA THR A 66 20.75 3.64 19.30
C THR A 66 20.24 4.84 18.53
N ALA A 67 21.13 5.70 18.01
CA ALA A 67 20.78 6.91 17.26
C ALA A 67 20.25 6.63 15.83
N ASP A 68 19.97 5.38 15.53
CA ASP A 68 19.51 4.88 14.25
C ASP A 68 18.02 5.19 14.07
N ARG A 69 17.61 5.55 12.85
CA ARG A 69 16.23 5.95 12.58
C ARG A 69 15.77 5.43 11.23
N LEU A 70 14.71 4.65 11.25
CA LEU A 70 14.06 4.11 10.07
C LEU A 70 13.08 5.15 9.50
N ASP A 71 13.14 5.45 8.20
CA ASP A 71 12.25 6.42 7.56
C ASP A 71 10.77 5.98 7.64
N LEU A 72 10.43 4.79 7.15
CA LEU A 72 9.06 4.26 7.18
C LEU A 72 9.00 2.77 7.54
N LEU A 73 8.05 2.42 8.40
CA LEU A 73 7.64 1.05 8.66
C LEU A 73 6.18 0.87 8.21
N GLY A 74 5.91 -0.19 7.46
CA GLY A 74 4.59 -0.56 7.01
C GLY A 74 4.24 -2.02 7.30
N LEU A 75 2.99 -2.36 7.02
CA LEU A 75 2.43 -3.69 7.17
C LEU A 75 1.66 -4.04 5.89
N ASP A 76 1.97 -5.17 5.27
CA ASP A 76 1.18 -5.67 4.15
C ASP A 76 -0.05 -6.47 4.61
N ARG A 77 -0.92 -6.87 3.68
CA ARG A 77 -2.15 -7.64 3.97
C ARG A 77 -1.92 -8.97 4.67
N THR A 78 -0.75 -9.55 4.49
CA THR A 78 -0.41 -10.85 5.08
C THR A 78 0.04 -10.72 6.53
N GLY A 79 0.14 -9.48 7.04
CA GLY A 79 0.67 -9.18 8.34
C GLY A 79 2.20 -9.15 8.36
N ARG A 80 2.84 -9.01 7.18
CA ARG A 80 4.30 -8.96 7.06
C ARG A 80 4.80 -7.52 7.06
N LEU A 81 5.88 -7.26 7.79
CA LEU A 81 6.47 -5.92 7.87
C LEU A 81 7.11 -5.49 6.56
N VAL A 82 7.01 -4.21 6.24
CA VAL A 82 7.64 -3.53 5.11
C VAL A 82 8.52 -2.41 5.64
N VAL A 83 9.83 -2.54 5.48
CA VAL A 83 10.83 -1.56 5.92
C VAL A 83 11.25 -0.74 4.71
N ALA A 84 11.02 0.57 4.74
CA ALA A 84 11.32 1.46 3.62
C ALA A 84 12.33 2.55 4.01
N GLU A 85 13.35 2.71 3.17
CA GLU A 85 14.37 3.75 3.27
C GLU A 85 14.32 4.61 2.01
N LEU A 86 14.33 5.93 2.20
CA LEU A 86 14.02 6.90 1.15
C LEU A 86 15.24 7.76 0.85
N LYS A 87 15.47 8.06 -0.44
CA LYS A 87 16.50 9.01 -0.88
C LYS A 87 15.96 9.96 -1.93
N ARG A 88 15.97 11.27 -1.65
CA ARG A 88 15.54 12.30 -2.65
C ARG A 88 16.49 12.48 -3.85
N HIS A 89 17.55 11.70 -3.93
CA HIS A 89 18.57 11.76 -4.97
C HIS A 89 19.02 10.34 -5.31
N ARG A 90 19.99 10.19 -6.20
CA ARG A 90 20.65 8.90 -6.42
C ARG A 90 21.12 8.31 -5.09
N ALA A 91 20.66 7.11 -4.77
CA ALA A 91 20.96 6.47 -3.50
C ALA A 91 22.47 6.17 -3.39
N PRO A 92 23.14 6.53 -2.28
CA PRO A 92 24.52 6.13 -2.04
C PRO A 92 24.58 4.62 -1.76
N ASP A 93 25.66 3.94 -2.15
CA ASP A 93 25.78 2.47 -1.98
C ASP A 93 25.62 2.03 -0.50
N SER A 94 25.99 2.89 0.45
CA SER A 94 25.83 2.64 1.89
C SER A 94 24.38 2.53 2.35
N VAL A 95 23.42 3.06 1.59
CA VAL A 95 21.99 2.99 1.95
C VAL A 95 21.51 1.55 2.05
N LEU A 96 22.09 0.64 1.28
CA LEU A 96 21.75 -0.78 1.31
C LEU A 96 22.12 -1.40 2.66
N VAL A 97 23.26 -1.02 3.24
CA VAL A 97 23.69 -1.48 4.57
C VAL A 97 22.75 -0.93 5.64
N GLN A 98 22.37 0.34 5.53
CA GLN A 98 21.42 0.97 6.44
C GLN A 98 20.05 0.26 6.42
N ALA A 99 19.49 0.02 5.24
CA ALA A 99 18.22 -0.69 5.10
C ALA A 99 18.31 -2.16 5.56
N LEU A 100 19.45 -2.84 5.35
CA LEU A 100 19.71 -4.17 5.92
C LEU A 100 19.70 -4.15 7.44
N ASN A 101 20.35 -3.15 8.06
CA ASN A 101 20.35 -3.00 9.51
C ASN A 101 18.93 -2.77 10.04
N TYR A 102 18.16 -1.87 9.43
CA TYR A 102 16.77 -1.64 9.85
C TYR A 102 15.88 -2.86 9.64
N THR A 103 16.05 -3.58 8.54
CA THR A 103 15.32 -4.83 8.28
C THR A 103 15.68 -5.89 9.32
N ALA A 104 16.95 -6.00 9.72
CA ALA A 104 17.39 -6.92 10.76
C ALA A 104 16.82 -6.54 12.13
N MET A 105 16.79 -5.25 12.48
CA MET A 105 16.18 -4.79 13.74
C MET A 105 14.66 -4.98 13.74
N ALA A 106 13.97 -4.60 12.67
CA ALA A 106 12.53 -4.79 12.48
C ALA A 106 12.12 -6.27 12.48
N SER A 107 13.02 -7.20 12.11
CA SER A 107 12.75 -8.65 12.19
C SER A 107 12.54 -9.18 13.61
N ARG A 108 12.77 -8.34 14.63
CA ARG A 108 12.57 -8.63 16.05
C ARG A 108 11.32 -7.97 16.62
N PHE A 109 10.55 -7.23 15.82
CA PHE A 109 9.28 -6.69 16.27
C PHE A 109 8.35 -7.82 16.72
N THR A 110 7.69 -7.58 17.85
CA THR A 110 6.51 -8.30 18.29
C THR A 110 5.24 -7.56 17.85
N LEU A 111 4.11 -8.23 17.96
CA LEU A 111 2.79 -7.63 17.75
C LEU A 111 2.56 -6.49 18.75
N ASP A 112 3.04 -6.61 19.98
CA ASP A 112 2.95 -5.55 20.98
C ASP A 112 3.79 -4.33 20.56
N ASP A 113 5.01 -4.53 20.05
CA ASP A 113 5.83 -3.43 19.50
C ASP A 113 5.13 -2.75 18.32
N LEU A 114 4.47 -3.54 17.47
CA LEU A 114 3.71 -3.04 16.32
C LEU A 114 2.50 -2.18 16.76
N ILE A 115 1.73 -2.66 17.75
CA ILE A 115 0.61 -1.94 18.35
C ILE A 115 1.11 -0.64 18.96
N GLU A 116 2.20 -0.69 19.72
CA GLU A 116 2.79 0.48 20.39
C GLU A 116 3.29 1.52 19.37
N ALA A 117 3.95 1.07 18.30
CA ALA A 117 4.42 1.94 17.22
C ALA A 117 3.27 2.56 16.44
N HIS A 118 2.24 1.78 16.12
CA HIS A 118 1.09 2.27 15.36
C HIS A 118 0.19 3.20 16.16
N GLY A 119 -0.03 2.91 17.45
CA GLY A 119 -0.81 3.76 18.34
C GLY A 119 -0.28 5.19 18.37
N ARG A 120 1.03 5.36 18.58
CA ARG A 120 1.67 6.68 18.57
C ARG A 120 1.60 7.41 17.25
N PHE A 121 1.56 6.67 16.15
CA PHE A 121 1.48 7.26 14.82
C PHE A 121 0.06 7.76 14.49
N ARG A 122 -0.98 7.06 14.97
CA ARG A 122 -2.38 7.45 14.74
C ARG A 122 -2.89 8.48 15.75
N ASP A 123 -2.82 8.14 17.03
CA ASP A 123 -3.37 8.92 18.13
C ASP A 123 -2.92 8.31 19.46
N ASP A 124 -2.28 9.11 20.32
CA ASP A 124 -1.78 8.67 21.63
C ASP A 124 -2.91 8.25 22.60
N GLU A 125 -4.19 8.57 22.31
CA GLU A 125 -5.33 8.24 23.18
C GLU A 125 -5.99 6.87 22.89
N ALA A 126 -5.65 6.20 21.79
CA ALA A 126 -6.25 4.90 21.43
C ALA A 126 -5.75 3.75 22.33
N THR A 127 -6.65 2.83 22.72
CA THR A 127 -6.23 1.65 23.49
C THR A 127 -5.53 0.63 22.60
N ALA A 128 -4.70 -0.23 23.22
CA ALA A 128 -4.01 -1.30 22.50
C ALA A 128 -4.97 -2.23 21.74
N GLU A 129 -6.15 -2.52 22.32
CA GLU A 129 -7.17 -3.33 21.67
C GLU A 129 -7.74 -2.67 20.41
N MET A 130 -8.01 -1.35 20.46
CA MET A 130 -8.51 -0.61 19.29
C MET A 130 -7.48 -0.60 18.15
N ILE A 131 -6.21 -0.37 18.50
CA ILE A 131 -5.11 -0.40 17.52
C ILE A 131 -4.94 -1.80 16.93
N LEU A 132 -5.03 -2.85 17.75
CA LEU A 132 -4.99 -4.23 17.26
C LEU A 132 -6.17 -4.55 16.33
N ASP A 133 -7.37 -4.08 16.66
CA ASP A 133 -8.54 -4.24 15.80
C ASP A 133 -8.38 -3.52 14.46
N ASP A 134 -7.80 -2.32 14.45
CA ASP A 134 -7.45 -1.59 13.22
C ASP A 134 -6.38 -2.34 12.38
N LEU A 135 -5.35 -2.87 13.04
CA LEU A 135 -4.31 -3.67 12.38
C LEU A 135 -4.89 -4.97 11.81
N ARG A 136 -5.83 -5.61 12.51
CA ARG A 136 -6.54 -6.83 12.06
C ARG A 136 -7.61 -6.54 11.02
N GLU A 137 -8.20 -5.36 11.04
CA GLU A 137 -8.96 -4.85 9.90
C GLU A 137 -8.05 -4.94 8.66
N TRP A 138 -6.90 -4.29 8.72
CA TRP A 138 -5.97 -4.25 7.60
C TRP A 138 -5.39 -5.63 7.20
N ALA A 139 -4.89 -6.39 8.17
CA ALA A 139 -4.23 -7.68 8.05
C ALA A 139 -4.86 -8.69 9.04
N PRO A 140 -5.91 -9.43 8.63
CA PRO A 140 -6.73 -10.26 9.52
C PRO A 140 -5.97 -11.29 10.37
N ASN A 141 -4.88 -11.82 9.81
CA ASN A 141 -4.06 -12.86 10.43
C ASN A 141 -2.79 -12.32 11.10
N VAL A 142 -2.71 -11.00 11.38
CA VAL A 142 -1.51 -10.42 11.98
C VAL A 142 -1.22 -11.05 13.35
N SER A 143 0.00 -11.56 13.49
CA SER A 143 0.55 -12.19 14.69
C SER A 143 2.07 -11.99 14.72
N ASP A 144 2.73 -12.34 15.83
CA ASP A 144 4.20 -12.29 15.93
C ASP A 144 4.88 -13.04 14.77
N GLU A 145 4.33 -14.20 14.38
CA GLU A 145 4.86 -15.03 13.30
C GLU A 145 4.65 -14.42 11.92
N SER A 146 3.57 -13.65 11.71
CA SER A 146 3.29 -13.05 10.40
C SER A 146 4.22 -11.89 10.07
N LEU A 147 4.76 -11.20 11.10
CA LEU A 147 5.56 -9.98 10.95
C LEU A 147 6.84 -10.22 10.13
N GLY A 148 7.42 -11.42 10.21
CA GLY A 148 8.75 -11.73 9.70
C GLY A 148 8.81 -12.83 8.62
N PRO A 149 9.90 -12.87 7.83
CA PRO A 149 10.97 -11.87 7.75
C PRO A 149 10.50 -10.60 7.00
N PRO A 150 10.84 -9.36 7.41
CA PRO A 150 10.33 -8.17 6.73
C PRO A 150 10.74 -8.08 5.26
N ARG A 151 9.93 -7.38 4.45
CA ARG A 151 10.32 -6.92 3.12
C ARG A 151 11.10 -5.61 3.24
N MET A 152 12.17 -5.48 2.47
CA MET A 152 12.92 -4.23 2.34
C MET A 152 12.54 -3.48 1.07
N VAL A 153 12.39 -2.16 1.16
CA VAL A 153 12.11 -1.29 0.01
C VAL A 153 13.08 -0.10 0.06
N LEU A 154 13.79 0.13 -1.04
CA LEU A 154 14.60 1.34 -1.23
C LEU A 154 13.90 2.22 -2.28
N VAL A 155 13.64 3.48 -1.94
CA VAL A 155 13.04 4.45 -2.86
C VAL A 155 14.04 5.55 -3.16
N ALA A 156 14.39 5.78 -4.42
CA ALA A 156 15.35 6.81 -4.80
C ALA A 156 15.15 7.35 -6.23
N GLU A 157 15.77 8.47 -6.58
CA GLU A 157 15.75 8.96 -7.97
C GLU A 157 16.55 8.06 -8.94
N ASP A 158 17.58 7.40 -8.41
CA ASP A 158 18.38 6.43 -9.15
C ASP A 158 19.22 5.54 -8.22
N PHE A 159 19.77 4.46 -8.78
CA PHE A 159 20.60 3.47 -8.09
C PHE A 159 21.88 3.21 -8.87
N SER A 160 23.01 3.03 -8.19
CA SER A 160 24.27 2.68 -8.85
C SER A 160 24.25 1.27 -9.42
N PRO A 161 25.09 0.96 -10.43
CA PRO A 161 25.29 -0.43 -10.87
C PRO A 161 25.77 -1.36 -9.75
N VAL A 162 26.57 -0.85 -8.80
CA VAL A 162 27.08 -1.64 -7.66
C VAL A 162 25.94 -1.99 -6.71
N LEU A 163 25.13 -1.02 -6.30
CA LEU A 163 23.95 -1.23 -5.48
C LEU A 163 22.98 -2.19 -6.17
N THR A 164 22.67 -1.95 -7.45
CA THR A 164 21.77 -2.80 -8.24
C THR A 164 22.27 -4.24 -8.30
N ASN A 165 23.58 -4.45 -8.54
CA ASN A 165 24.19 -5.79 -8.57
C ASN A 165 24.10 -6.50 -7.20
N THR A 166 24.43 -5.80 -6.12
CA THR A 166 24.33 -6.38 -4.77
C THR A 166 22.88 -6.69 -4.41
N THR A 167 21.94 -5.81 -4.76
CA THR A 167 20.52 -6.06 -4.58
C THR A 167 20.05 -7.30 -5.34
N MET A 168 20.46 -7.47 -6.60
CA MET A 168 20.15 -8.68 -7.37
C MET A 168 20.64 -9.95 -6.66
N PHE A 169 21.89 -9.95 -6.18
CA PHE A 169 22.44 -11.07 -5.42
C PHE A 169 21.62 -11.39 -4.16
N LEU A 170 21.18 -10.36 -3.42
CA LEU A 170 20.34 -10.55 -2.22
C LEU A 170 18.98 -11.13 -2.57
N ILE A 171 18.33 -10.64 -3.63
CA ILE A 171 17.05 -11.17 -4.13
C ILE A 171 17.21 -12.65 -4.54
N GLU A 172 18.24 -12.98 -5.31
CA GLU A 172 18.56 -14.37 -5.71
C GLU A 172 18.86 -15.27 -4.51
N SER A 173 19.34 -14.68 -3.41
CA SER A 173 19.59 -15.36 -2.12
C SER A 173 18.34 -15.49 -1.25
N GLY A 174 17.16 -15.03 -1.72
CA GLY A 174 15.88 -15.14 -1.03
C GLY A 174 15.53 -13.97 -0.11
N VAL A 175 16.26 -12.86 -0.17
CA VAL A 175 15.89 -11.62 0.53
C VAL A 175 14.83 -10.88 -0.28
N ASP A 176 13.66 -10.59 0.31
CA ASP A 176 12.62 -9.78 -0.35
C ASP A 176 13.03 -8.31 -0.28
N LEU A 177 13.66 -7.83 -1.35
CA LEU A 177 14.16 -6.47 -1.49
C LEU A 177 13.64 -5.86 -2.79
N ARG A 178 13.09 -4.65 -2.70
CA ARG A 178 12.62 -3.88 -3.87
C ARG A 178 13.37 -2.57 -4.03
N LEU A 179 13.70 -2.23 -5.27
CA LEU A 179 14.18 -0.91 -5.65
C LEU A 179 13.07 -0.20 -6.40
N ILE A 180 12.64 0.94 -5.88
CA ILE A 180 11.63 1.81 -6.48
C ILE A 180 12.32 3.09 -6.93
N ARG A 181 12.20 3.39 -8.22
CA ARG A 181 12.75 4.61 -8.82
C ARG A 181 11.68 5.68 -8.90
N ILE A 182 12.03 6.88 -8.47
CA ILE A 182 11.24 8.09 -8.64
C ILE A 182 11.77 8.90 -9.83
N GLY A 183 10.91 9.19 -10.80
CA GLY A 183 11.19 10.14 -11.87
C GLY A 183 10.39 11.42 -11.65
N LEU A 184 11.04 12.58 -11.77
CA LEU A 184 10.36 13.87 -11.67
C LEU A 184 10.54 14.64 -12.98
N TYR A 185 9.45 15.18 -13.50
CA TYR A 185 9.41 15.84 -14.80
C TYR A 185 8.64 17.15 -14.70
N ARG A 186 9.19 18.20 -15.30
CA ARG A 186 8.54 19.49 -15.44
C ARG A 186 7.62 19.47 -16.67
N ILE A 187 6.35 19.74 -16.43
CA ILE A 187 5.29 19.94 -17.41
C ILE A 187 4.91 21.43 -17.35
N ASP A 188 5.33 22.17 -18.37
CA ASP A 188 5.27 23.64 -18.38
C ASP A 188 5.96 24.26 -17.13
N ASP A 189 5.92 25.58 -16.94
CA ASP A 189 6.65 26.22 -15.83
C ASP A 189 6.00 26.00 -14.43
N ALA A 190 4.86 25.30 -14.34
CA ALA A 190 4.05 25.25 -13.12
C ALA A 190 3.74 23.83 -12.60
N ILE A 191 3.84 22.80 -13.43
CA ILE A 191 3.39 21.45 -13.05
C ILE A 191 4.59 20.50 -12.99
N LEU A 192 4.67 19.73 -11.91
CA LEU A 192 5.59 18.61 -11.79
C LEU A 192 4.79 17.31 -11.90
N ALA A 193 5.21 16.43 -12.81
CA ALA A 193 4.75 15.06 -12.86
C ALA A 193 5.79 14.14 -12.21
N MET A 194 5.32 13.22 -11.38
CA MET A 194 6.14 12.20 -10.76
C MET A 194 5.76 10.82 -11.30
N THR A 195 6.76 9.99 -11.54
CA THR A 195 6.61 8.58 -11.86
C THR A 195 7.25 7.74 -10.76
N SER A 196 6.67 6.57 -10.49
CA SER A 196 7.21 5.57 -9.56
C SER A 196 7.29 4.24 -10.29
N SER A 197 8.49 3.65 -10.33
CA SER A 197 8.73 2.44 -11.12
C SER A 197 9.57 1.45 -10.33
N GLN A 198 9.11 0.19 -10.24
CA GLN A 198 9.92 -0.88 -9.67
C GLN A 198 11.06 -1.25 -10.62
N VAL A 199 12.28 -0.95 -10.19
CA VAL A 199 13.53 -1.29 -10.87
C VAL A 199 13.90 -2.75 -10.64
N LEU A 200 13.84 -3.19 -9.38
CA LEU A 200 14.11 -4.56 -8.97
C LEU A 200 13.10 -5.03 -7.91
N PRO A 201 12.73 -6.33 -7.92
CA PRO A 201 12.91 -7.24 -9.04
C PRO A 201 12.17 -6.69 -10.27
N VAL A 202 12.67 -6.98 -11.48
CA VAL A 202 11.97 -6.53 -12.70
C VAL A 202 10.59 -7.21 -12.72
N PRO A 203 9.48 -6.46 -12.85
CA PRO A 203 8.15 -7.05 -12.97
C PRO A 203 8.15 -8.09 -14.11
N GLN A 204 7.77 -9.32 -13.80
CA GLN A 204 7.89 -10.43 -14.75
C GLN A 204 6.81 -10.30 -15.84
N ALA A 205 7.16 -10.60 -17.09
CA ALA A 205 6.25 -10.54 -18.25
C ALA A 205 5.00 -11.44 -18.10
N GLU A 206 5.00 -12.38 -17.16
CA GLU A 206 3.84 -13.23 -16.85
C GLU A 206 2.66 -12.44 -16.27
N GLU A 207 2.89 -11.30 -15.60
CA GLU A 207 1.82 -10.40 -15.12
C GLU A 207 1.06 -9.73 -16.28
N PHE A 208 1.64 -9.71 -17.48
CA PHE A 208 1.04 -9.14 -18.70
C PHE A 208 0.53 -10.20 -19.69
N MET A 209 0.77 -11.49 -19.44
CA MET A 209 0.32 -12.57 -20.32
C MET A 209 -1.06 -13.07 -19.94
N ILE A 210 -2.08 -12.68 -20.72
CA ILE A 210 -3.41 -13.30 -20.66
C ILE A 210 -3.30 -14.74 -21.16
N ARG A 211 -3.35 -15.73 -20.25
CA ARG A 211 -3.38 -17.14 -20.63
C ARG A 211 -4.82 -17.59 -20.90
N PRO A 212 -5.11 -18.26 -22.03
CA PRO A 212 -6.35 -19.01 -22.21
C PRO A 212 -6.47 -20.10 -21.13
N ARG A 213 -7.70 -20.36 -20.66
CA ARG A 213 -8.04 -21.42 -19.70
C ARG A 213 -7.82 -22.82 -20.32
N SER A 214 -6.57 -23.26 -20.47
CA SER A 214 -6.15 -24.68 -20.45
C SER A 214 -4.72 -24.85 -20.97
N ALA A 215 -3.83 -25.35 -20.11
CA ALA A 215 -2.92 -26.47 -20.35
C ALA A 215 -1.74 -26.35 -19.37
N GLY A 216 -1.59 -27.36 -18.51
CA GLY A 216 -0.52 -27.43 -17.53
C GLY A 216 0.84 -27.67 -18.18
N ALA A 217 1.87 -27.08 -17.57
CA ALA A 217 3.26 -27.49 -17.74
C ALA A 217 4.00 -27.34 -16.41
N THR A 218 4.63 -28.45 -16.04
CA THR A 218 5.33 -28.81 -14.81
C THR A 218 6.71 -28.14 -14.70
N GLN A 219 7.05 -27.64 -13.50
CA GLN A 219 8.38 -27.44 -12.85
C GLN A 219 9.45 -26.64 -13.63
N ARG A 220 10.22 -25.69 -13.08
CA ARG A 220 10.72 -25.47 -11.71
C ARG A 220 11.37 -24.07 -11.65
N ALA A 221 10.99 -23.25 -10.68
CA ALA A 221 11.89 -22.34 -9.97
C ALA A 221 11.29 -22.14 -8.56
N THR A 222 11.98 -22.70 -7.58
CA THR A 222 11.58 -22.77 -6.17
C THR A 222 11.99 -21.51 -5.40
N ARG A 223 11.05 -21.02 -4.57
CA ARG A 223 11.16 -20.06 -3.43
C ARG A 223 11.22 -18.58 -3.84
N SER A 224 10.35 -17.68 -3.37
CA SER A 224 9.38 -17.69 -2.27
C SER A 224 8.00 -17.21 -2.74
N THR A 225 7.05 -18.14 -2.83
CA THR A 225 5.64 -17.79 -2.75
C THR A 225 5.32 -17.50 -1.28
N ALA A 226 5.57 -16.26 -0.84
CA ALA A 226 4.53 -15.64 -0.04
C ALA A 226 3.35 -15.52 -1.01
N THR A 227 2.39 -16.43 -0.91
CA THR A 227 1.13 -16.37 -1.64
C THR A 227 0.65 -14.92 -1.51
N ARG A 228 0.67 -14.15 -2.60
CA ARG A 228 0.00 -12.85 -2.68
C ARG A 228 -1.41 -13.12 -2.19
N GLN A 229 -1.73 -12.73 -0.97
CA GLN A 229 -3.10 -12.87 -0.51
C GLN A 229 -3.93 -11.98 -1.41
N ALA A 230 -4.94 -12.58 -2.05
CA ALA A 230 -5.84 -11.86 -2.91
C ALA A 230 -6.45 -10.70 -2.12
N SER A 231 -6.46 -9.51 -2.72
CA SER A 231 -7.08 -8.32 -2.13
C SER A 231 -8.55 -8.61 -1.79
N VAL A 232 -9.16 -7.81 -0.90
CA VAL A 232 -10.58 -7.98 -0.55
C VAL A 232 -11.46 -7.98 -1.80
N ALA A 233 -11.19 -7.10 -2.77
CA ALA A 233 -11.91 -7.06 -4.04
C ALA A 233 -11.72 -8.34 -4.86
N GLU A 234 -10.48 -8.82 -5.01
CA GLU A 234 -10.20 -10.08 -5.72
C GLU A 234 -10.86 -11.28 -5.05
N ARG A 235 -10.87 -11.34 -3.71
CA ARG A 235 -11.55 -12.40 -2.94
C ARG A 235 -13.05 -12.38 -3.17
N LEU A 236 -13.69 -11.22 -3.03
CA LEU A 236 -15.15 -11.07 -3.18
C LEU A 236 -15.61 -11.30 -4.63
N VAL A 237 -14.86 -10.82 -5.62
CA VAL A 237 -15.14 -11.08 -7.04
C VAL A 237 -14.91 -12.56 -7.36
N GLY A 238 -13.80 -13.14 -6.89
CA GLY A 238 -13.45 -14.54 -7.12
C GLY A 238 -14.46 -15.52 -6.52
N ALA A 239 -14.98 -15.22 -5.33
CA ALA A 239 -16.03 -15.98 -4.67
C ALA A 239 -17.44 -15.64 -5.18
N GLN A 240 -17.58 -14.67 -6.09
CA GLN A 240 -18.86 -14.16 -6.59
C GLN A 240 -19.84 -13.81 -5.46
N THR A 241 -19.34 -13.21 -4.38
CA THR A 241 -20.11 -12.92 -3.17
C THR A 241 -21.30 -11.99 -3.43
N PHE A 242 -21.17 -11.11 -4.43
CA PHE A 242 -22.23 -10.20 -4.86
C PHE A 242 -22.50 -10.34 -6.36
N ALA A 243 -23.76 -10.18 -6.74
CA ALA A 243 -24.15 -10.09 -8.14
C ALA A 243 -23.61 -8.79 -8.78
N ASP A 244 -23.38 -8.81 -10.10
CA ASP A 244 -23.11 -7.59 -10.85
C ASP A 244 -24.31 -6.63 -10.74
N GLY A 245 -24.04 -5.38 -10.38
CA GLY A 245 -25.05 -4.37 -10.09
C GLY A 245 -25.63 -4.41 -8.66
N GLN A 246 -25.16 -5.32 -7.78
CA GLN A 246 -25.64 -5.39 -6.40
C GLN A 246 -25.42 -4.06 -5.68
N ARG A 247 -26.45 -3.56 -5.00
CA ARG A 247 -26.36 -2.31 -4.23
C ARG A 247 -25.54 -2.53 -2.96
N ILE A 248 -24.51 -1.73 -2.78
CA ILE A 248 -23.62 -1.67 -1.61
C ILE A 248 -23.74 -0.27 -1.01
N ARG A 249 -23.75 -0.20 0.32
CA ARG A 249 -23.93 1.07 1.05
C ARG A 249 -22.61 1.53 1.65
N LEU A 250 -22.35 2.83 1.60
CA LEU A 250 -21.25 3.46 2.31
C LEU A 250 -21.62 3.70 3.79
N SER A 251 -20.65 3.46 4.66
CA SER A 251 -20.67 3.83 6.07
C SER A 251 -19.32 4.45 6.41
N VAL A 252 -19.33 5.52 7.21
CA VAL A 252 -18.09 6.12 7.69
C VAL A 252 -17.61 5.31 8.91
N PRO A 253 -16.40 4.73 8.90
CA PRO A 253 -15.88 3.97 10.03
C PRO A 253 -15.49 4.84 11.23
N ALA A 254 -15.39 4.26 12.43
CA ALA A 254 -15.12 5.02 13.66
C ALA A 254 -13.72 5.65 13.66
N ASN A 255 -12.74 4.95 13.07
CA ASN A 255 -11.35 5.37 12.96
C ASN A 255 -11.10 6.53 11.98
N VAL A 256 -12.14 7.11 11.37
CA VAL A 256 -12.05 8.35 10.59
C VAL A 256 -11.84 9.58 11.49
N GLY A 257 -12.19 9.49 12.76
CA GLY A 257 -11.90 10.54 13.74
C GLY A 257 -12.67 11.84 13.46
N GLU A 258 -11.96 12.97 13.51
CA GLU A 258 -12.53 14.33 13.43
C GLU A 258 -13.36 14.58 12.16
N ASP A 259 -12.94 14.01 11.03
CA ASP A 259 -13.63 14.22 9.74
C ASP A 259 -14.95 13.44 9.63
N ARG A 260 -15.21 12.49 10.54
CA ARG A 260 -16.35 11.57 10.47
C ARG A 260 -17.68 12.31 10.36
N GLY A 261 -17.93 13.27 11.24
CA GLY A 261 -19.21 14.00 11.30
C GLY A 261 -19.46 14.84 10.04
N THR A 262 -18.40 15.47 9.52
CA THR A 262 -18.46 16.27 8.28
C THR A 262 -18.80 15.37 7.09
N ILE A 263 -18.15 14.22 6.97
CA ILE A 263 -18.39 13.27 5.88
C ILE A 263 -19.79 12.66 5.98
N GLU A 264 -20.23 12.27 7.17
CA GLU A 264 -21.60 11.76 7.40
C GLU A 264 -22.66 12.80 7.03
N HIS A 265 -22.45 14.07 7.41
CA HIS A 265 -23.34 15.16 7.03
C HIS A 265 -23.39 15.34 5.52
N TRP A 266 -22.25 15.41 4.84
CA TRP A 266 -22.16 15.55 3.38
C TRP A 266 -22.80 14.38 2.63
N LEU A 267 -22.65 13.14 3.12
CA LEU A 267 -23.32 11.96 2.58
C LEU A 267 -24.85 12.04 2.78
N SER A 268 -25.31 12.64 3.87
CA SER A 268 -26.74 12.77 4.17
C SER A 268 -27.47 13.81 3.31
N GLU A 269 -26.77 14.85 2.83
CA GLU A 269 -27.35 15.90 1.97
C GLU A 269 -27.85 15.36 0.63
N GLN A 270 -27.18 14.33 0.11
CA GLN A 270 -27.57 13.67 -1.13
C GLN A 270 -27.44 12.15 -0.94
N PRO A 271 -28.53 11.45 -0.58
CA PRO A 271 -28.49 10.03 -0.21
C PRO A 271 -27.88 9.09 -1.26
N GLU A 272 -27.91 9.47 -2.55
CA GLU A 272 -27.23 8.72 -3.62
C GLU A 272 -25.70 8.67 -3.45
N ARG A 273 -25.08 9.66 -2.80
CA ARG A 273 -23.63 9.67 -2.52
C ARG A 273 -23.20 8.47 -1.68
N ALA A 274 -24.09 7.98 -0.81
CA ALA A 274 -23.82 6.85 0.08
C ALA A 274 -24.09 5.48 -0.57
N HIS A 275 -24.27 5.42 -1.89
CA HIS A 275 -24.59 4.18 -2.59
C HIS A 275 -23.67 3.93 -3.78
N VAL A 276 -23.27 2.68 -3.93
CA VAL A 276 -22.50 2.16 -5.06
C VAL A 276 -23.13 0.87 -5.57
N ARG A 277 -22.85 0.52 -6.82
CA ARG A 277 -23.16 -0.78 -7.39
C ARG A 277 -21.89 -1.60 -7.52
N TRP A 278 -21.95 -2.85 -7.10
CA TRP A 278 -20.86 -3.79 -7.24
C TRP A 278 -20.64 -4.18 -8.69
N ARG A 279 -19.38 -4.29 -9.10
CA ARG A 279 -18.95 -4.76 -10.42
C ARG A 279 -18.02 -5.96 -10.24
N LEU A 280 -18.07 -6.90 -11.18
CA LEU A 280 -17.19 -8.08 -11.20
C LEU A 280 -15.80 -7.74 -11.78
N ASP A 281 -15.24 -6.61 -11.37
CA ASP A 281 -13.89 -6.15 -11.71
C ASP A 281 -13.09 -5.93 -10.42
N PRO A 282 -12.06 -6.74 -10.13
CA PRO A 282 -11.28 -6.59 -8.90
C PRO A 282 -10.52 -5.27 -8.78
N LYS A 283 -10.21 -4.59 -9.89
CA LYS A 283 -9.47 -3.31 -9.87
C LYS A 283 -10.39 -2.13 -9.57
N GLU A 284 -11.56 -2.11 -10.21
CA GLU A 284 -12.57 -1.07 -10.04
C GLU A 284 -13.96 -1.67 -9.75
N PRO A 285 -14.14 -2.27 -8.56
CA PRO A 285 -15.35 -3.03 -8.25
C PRO A 285 -16.58 -2.16 -7.95
N LEU A 286 -16.47 -0.83 -8.00
CA LEU A 286 -17.54 0.08 -7.59
C LEU A 286 -17.96 0.98 -8.73
N GLU A 287 -19.24 0.97 -9.07
CA GLU A 287 -19.89 2.01 -9.88
C GLU A 287 -20.60 2.99 -8.94
N TRP A 288 -20.20 4.27 -8.94
CA TRP A 288 -20.77 5.26 -8.04
C TRP A 288 -22.13 5.76 -8.53
N ALA A 289 -23.13 5.82 -7.66
CA ALA A 289 -24.52 6.11 -8.06
C ALA A 289 -24.73 7.56 -8.55
N ILE A 290 -23.78 8.47 -8.31
CA ILE A 290 -23.88 9.88 -8.71
C ILE A 290 -23.75 10.06 -10.22
N ASP A 291 -22.74 9.46 -10.83
CA ASP A 291 -22.36 9.69 -12.23
C ASP A 291 -22.10 8.40 -13.02
N GLY A 292 -22.19 7.23 -12.38
CA GLY A 292 -21.92 5.93 -13.00
C GLY A 292 -20.44 5.66 -13.28
N SER A 293 -19.53 6.47 -12.75
CA SER A 293 -18.08 6.24 -12.88
C SER A 293 -17.62 5.04 -12.05
N THR A 294 -16.58 4.35 -12.53
CA THR A 294 -16.00 3.18 -11.86
C THR A 294 -14.82 3.58 -10.99
N TRP A 295 -14.69 2.92 -9.84
CA TRP A 295 -13.68 3.23 -8.84
C TRP A 295 -13.15 1.99 -8.14
N GLY A 296 -11.89 2.08 -7.72
CA GLY A 296 -11.32 1.24 -6.68
C GLY A 296 -11.88 1.56 -5.29
N LEU A 297 -11.86 0.57 -4.39
CA LEU A 297 -12.38 0.72 -3.02
C LEU A 297 -11.73 1.91 -2.28
N ARG A 298 -10.42 2.15 -2.47
CA ARG A 298 -9.73 3.27 -1.79
C ARG A 298 -9.90 4.60 -2.51
N SER A 299 -9.84 4.61 -3.84
CA SER A 299 -9.88 5.85 -4.62
C SER A 299 -11.23 6.56 -4.49
N LEU A 300 -12.34 5.81 -4.41
CA LEU A 300 -13.65 6.41 -4.15
C LEU A 300 -13.72 7.06 -2.77
N ILE A 301 -13.21 6.39 -1.73
CA ILE A 301 -13.24 6.97 -0.37
C ILE A 301 -12.42 8.24 -0.30
N ARG A 302 -11.24 8.27 -0.94
CA ARG A 302 -10.46 9.51 -1.04
C ARG A 302 -11.24 10.62 -1.71
N HIS A 303 -11.87 10.31 -2.85
CA HIS A 303 -12.70 11.28 -3.57
C HIS A 303 -13.82 11.84 -2.66
N ILE A 304 -14.49 10.98 -1.91
CA ILE A 304 -15.54 11.37 -0.95
C ILE A 304 -15.00 12.27 0.15
N VAL A 305 -13.87 11.92 0.77
CA VAL A 305 -13.26 12.73 1.84
C VAL A 305 -12.95 14.13 1.32
N VAL A 306 -12.22 14.24 0.21
CA VAL A 306 -11.86 15.53 -0.38
C VAL A 306 -13.09 16.35 -0.77
N ALA A 307 -14.13 15.69 -1.33
CA ALA A 307 -15.36 16.36 -1.70
C ALA A 307 -16.19 16.84 -0.49
N ALA A 308 -16.09 16.15 0.65
CA ALA A 308 -16.84 16.45 1.86
C ALA A 308 -16.15 17.50 2.75
N THR A 309 -14.84 17.40 2.93
CA THR A 309 -14.07 18.23 3.87
C THR A 309 -13.34 19.38 3.18
N GLY A 310 -13.07 19.27 1.88
CA GLY A 310 -12.17 20.17 1.16
C GLY A 310 -10.69 19.95 1.48
N GLU A 311 -10.37 18.95 2.31
CA GLU A 311 -9.02 18.60 2.75
C GLU A 311 -8.68 17.15 2.34
N GLN A 312 -7.39 16.82 2.32
CA GLN A 312 -6.96 15.44 2.14
C GLN A 312 -7.26 14.60 3.40
N PRO A 313 -7.46 13.27 3.27
CA PRO A 313 -7.65 12.40 4.43
C PRO A 313 -6.50 12.51 5.42
N ARG A 314 -6.81 12.80 6.68
CA ARG A 314 -5.80 12.93 7.76
C ARG A 314 -5.23 11.58 8.21
N THR A 315 -5.93 10.49 7.92
CA THR A 315 -5.53 9.11 8.29
C THR A 315 -5.48 8.20 7.06
N ALA A 316 -4.70 7.13 7.15
CA ALA A 316 -4.61 6.13 6.10
C ALA A 316 -6.00 5.50 5.82
N LEU A 317 -6.45 5.62 4.57
CA LEU A 317 -7.77 5.13 4.16
C LEU A 317 -7.76 3.63 3.88
N TRP A 318 -8.61 2.90 4.62
CA TRP A 318 -8.87 1.50 4.33
C TRP A 318 -10.20 1.29 3.61
N GLY A 319 -10.21 1.46 2.28
CA GLY A 319 -11.43 1.38 1.46
C GLY A 319 -12.47 0.29 1.83
N PRO A 320 -12.10 -0.99 1.96
CA PRO A 320 -13.05 -2.08 2.25
C PRO A 320 -14.00 -1.90 3.43
N ASN A 321 -13.58 -1.30 4.56
CA ASN A 321 -14.46 -1.17 5.73
C ASN A 321 -15.52 -0.06 5.61
N TRP A 322 -15.38 0.81 4.62
CA TRP A 322 -16.36 1.84 4.32
C TRP A 322 -17.59 1.30 3.61
N PHE A 323 -17.53 0.08 3.09
CA PHE A 323 -18.60 -0.50 2.28
C PHE A 323 -19.29 -1.62 3.05
N LEU A 324 -20.60 -1.50 3.19
CA LEU A 324 -21.46 -2.48 3.83
C LEU A 324 -22.18 -3.31 2.76
N GLY A 325 -22.05 -4.63 2.87
CA GLY A 325 -22.82 -5.59 2.09
C GLY A 325 -24.31 -5.50 2.40
N PRO A 326 -25.15 -6.25 1.66
CA PRO A 326 -26.60 -6.27 1.86
C PRO A 326 -27.02 -6.78 3.25
N ASP A 327 -26.15 -7.54 3.92
CA ASP A 327 -26.29 -8.03 5.29
C ASP A 327 -25.87 -7.00 6.36
N GLY A 328 -25.46 -5.80 5.94
CA GLY A 328 -25.01 -4.73 6.82
C GLY A 328 -23.59 -4.90 7.35
N ARG A 329 -22.84 -5.92 6.90
CA ARG A 329 -21.47 -6.15 7.35
C ARG A 329 -20.44 -5.47 6.44
N PRO A 330 -19.32 -4.98 6.99
CA PRO A 330 -18.22 -4.45 6.19
C PRO A 330 -17.65 -5.47 5.21
N LEU A 331 -17.29 -5.05 3.99
CA LEU A 331 -16.81 -5.95 2.93
C LEU A 331 -15.58 -6.78 3.34
N ASN A 332 -14.71 -6.22 4.16
CA ASN A 332 -13.58 -6.94 4.72
C ASN A 332 -14.01 -8.10 5.62
N LYS A 333 -14.98 -7.90 6.51
CA LYS A 333 -15.48 -8.98 7.39
C LYS A 333 -16.16 -10.08 6.59
N ILE A 334 -16.86 -9.71 5.51
CA ILE A 334 -17.44 -10.67 4.56
C ILE A 334 -16.32 -11.47 3.86
N ALA A 335 -15.20 -10.83 3.51
CA ALA A 335 -14.07 -11.51 2.88
C ALA A 335 -13.33 -12.46 3.84
N ASP A 336 -13.21 -12.11 5.13
CA ASP A 336 -12.56 -12.96 6.14
C ASP A 336 -13.32 -14.28 6.37
N ASP A 337 -14.65 -14.26 6.28
CA ASP A 337 -15.48 -15.47 6.37
C ASP A 337 -15.23 -16.44 5.20
N ILE A 338 -14.96 -15.91 4.01
CA ILE A 338 -14.65 -16.72 2.82
C ILE A 338 -13.37 -17.51 3.06
N ASP A 339 -12.36 -16.86 3.63
CA ASP A 339 -11.08 -17.51 3.93
C ASP A 339 -11.23 -18.58 5.02
N THR A 340 -12.04 -18.30 6.05
CA THR A 340 -12.35 -19.27 7.11
C THR A 340 -13.08 -20.50 6.58
N SER A 341 -14.06 -20.31 5.68
CA SER A 341 -14.80 -21.40 5.03
C SER A 341 -13.91 -22.24 4.10
N LEU A 342 -12.99 -21.60 3.37
CA LEU A 342 -12.06 -22.28 2.48
C LEU A 342 -11.00 -23.08 3.26
N ALA A 343 -10.55 -22.56 4.41
CA ALA A 343 -9.62 -23.25 5.31
C ALA A 343 -10.25 -24.50 5.93
N ALA A 344 -11.48 -24.40 6.46
CA ALA A 344 -12.20 -25.53 7.05
C ALA A 344 -12.45 -26.67 6.05
N THR A 345 -12.72 -26.34 4.79
CA THR A 345 -12.92 -27.34 3.72
C THR A 345 -11.63 -28.10 3.40
N ARG A 346 -10.46 -27.43 3.47
CA ARG A 346 -9.15 -28.04 3.19
C ARG A 346 -8.63 -28.94 4.31
N GLU A 347 -9.11 -28.78 5.54
CA GLU A 347 -8.77 -29.67 6.67
C GLU A 347 -9.69 -30.89 6.75
N SER A 348 -10.80 -30.89 5.99
CA SER A 348 -11.81 -31.96 5.98
C SER A 348 -11.59 -33.00 4.87
N ASP A 349 -10.75 -32.68 3.88
CA ASP A 349 -10.33 -33.53 2.75
C ASP A 349 -8.91 -34.08 3.01
#